data_AF-A0A0R2VCU7-F1
#
_entry.id   AF-A0A0R2VCU7-F1
#
_cell.length_a   1.000
_cell.length_b   1.000
_cell.length_c   1.000
_cell.angle_alpha   90.00
_cell.angle_beta   90.00
_cell.angle_gamma   90.00
#
_symmetry.space_group_name_H-M   'P 1'
#
loop_
_entity.id
_entity.type
_entity.pdbx_description
1 polymer ?
#
loop_
_entity_poly.entity_id
_entity_poly.type
_entity_poly.pdbx_seq_one_letter_code
_entity_poly.pdbx_strand_id
1 'polypeptide(L)'
;ELAKESDKLGAFIASLPLVTLITLFWLYFEGQGNEKISNHAYYTFWYVIPTLPMFIFLPWAIKSFGFWLSFTFSVILTVLCFFLLALFLKKFNIHLI
;
A
#
# COMPACT_ATOMS: atom_id res chain seq x y z
N GLU A 1 11.82 -17.21 7.86
CA GLU A 1 13.06 -17.83 7.33
C GLU A 1 13.02 -18.21 5.84
N LEU A 2 11.90 -18.06 5.12
CA LEU A 2 11.86 -18.17 3.63
C LEU A 2 12.49 -16.97 2.89
N ALA A 3 12.65 -15.82 3.56
CA ALA A 3 13.31 -14.63 3.00
C ALA A 3 14.84 -14.72 2.94
N LYS A 4 15.46 -15.71 3.60
CA LYS A 4 16.93 -15.86 3.60
C LYS A 4 17.49 -16.51 2.33
N GLU A 5 16.66 -17.21 1.54
CA GLU A 5 17.11 -17.97 0.35
C GLU A 5 16.85 -17.25 -0.97
N SER A 6 15.93 -16.28 -1.01
CA SER A 6 15.75 -15.42 -2.18
C SER A 6 14.97 -14.16 -1.78
N ASP A 7 15.69 -13.04 -1.60
CA ASP A 7 15.08 -11.72 -1.36
C ASP A 7 14.00 -11.39 -2.39
N LYS A 8 14.15 -11.91 -3.63
CA LYS A 8 13.18 -11.75 -4.72
C LYS A 8 11.86 -12.47 -4.47
N LEU A 9 11.89 -13.72 -3.98
CA LEU A 9 10.68 -14.45 -3.62
C LEU A 9 10.00 -13.84 -2.39
N GLY A 10 10.79 -13.38 -1.42
CA GLY A 10 10.28 -12.63 -0.27
C GLY A 10 9.54 -11.35 -0.71
N ALA A 11 10.13 -10.56 -1.60
CA ALA A 11 9.52 -9.35 -2.14
C ALA A 11 8.27 -9.64 -2.99
N PHE A 12 8.27 -10.73 -3.77
CA PHE A 12 7.10 -11.16 -4.54
C PHE A 12 5.93 -11.54 -3.62
N ILE A 13 6.17 -12.35 -2.60
CA ILE A 13 5.12 -12.73 -1.64
C ILE A 13 4.63 -11.50 -0.87
N ALA A 14 5.53 -10.58 -0.49
CA ALA A 14 5.18 -9.36 0.21
C ALA A 14 4.38 -8.36 -0.63
N SER A 15 4.51 -8.38 -1.97
CA SER A 15 3.73 -7.51 -2.86
C SER A 15 2.32 -8.03 -3.13
N LEU A 16 2.04 -9.30 -2.80
CA LEU A 16 0.70 -9.85 -2.91
C LEU A 16 -0.21 -9.25 -1.83
N PRO A 17 -1.41 -8.77 -2.18
CA PRO A 17 -2.35 -8.19 -1.23
C PRO A 17 -3.11 -9.31 -0.47
N LEU A 18 -2.38 -10.18 0.23
CA LEU A 18 -2.93 -11.36 0.90
C LEU A 18 -4.01 -10.98 1.91
N VAL A 19 -3.78 -9.92 2.69
CA VAL A 19 -4.75 -9.40 3.66
C VAL A 19 -6.03 -8.93 2.96
N THR A 20 -5.91 -8.23 1.83
CA THR A 20 -7.07 -7.82 1.02
C THR A 20 -7.81 -9.03 0.48
N LEU A 21 -7.12 -10.04 -0.05
CA LEU A 21 -7.75 -11.26 -0.55
C LEU A 21 -8.54 -11.96 0.55
N ILE A 22 -7.95 -12.14 1.74
CA ILE A 22 -8.64 -12.71 2.91
C ILE A 22 -9.89 -11.89 3.25
N THR A 23 -9.78 -10.55 3.23
CA THR A 23 -10.92 -9.66 3.52
C THR A 23 -12.03 -9.79 2.48
N LEU A 24 -11.70 -9.92 1.19
CA LEU A 24 -12.68 -10.11 0.12
C LEU A 24 -13.39 -11.46 0.24
N PHE A 25 -12.65 -12.54 0.54
CA PHE A 25 -13.26 -13.84 0.82
C PHE A 25 -14.18 -13.79 2.04
N TRP A 26 -13.76 -13.09 3.09
CA TRP A 26 -14.57 -12.92 4.29
C TRP A 26 -15.89 -12.19 3.97
N LEU A 27 -15.84 -11.06 3.26
CA LEU A 27 -17.03 -10.32 2.83
C LEU A 27 -17.94 -11.18 1.95
N TYR A 28 -17.37 -12.01 1.07
CA TYR A 28 -18.13 -12.94 0.25
C TYR A 28 -18.86 -13.99 1.08
N PHE A 29 -18.20 -14.61 2.06
CA PHE A 29 -18.81 -15.61 2.95
C PHE A 29 -19.83 -15.02 3.92
N GLU A 30 -19.69 -13.75 4.30
CA GLU A 30 -20.71 -13.00 5.04
C GLU A 30 -21.94 -12.62 4.19
N GLY A 31 -21.94 -12.93 2.89
CA GLY A 31 -23.05 -12.58 2.00
C GLY A 31 -23.15 -11.08 1.71
N GLN A 32 -22.04 -10.34 1.85
CA GLN A 32 -22.02 -8.92 1.50
C GLN A 32 -22.22 -8.75 -0.01
N GLY A 33 -22.95 -7.71 -0.39
CA GLY A 33 -23.23 -7.44 -1.81
C GLY A 33 -21.94 -7.21 -2.62
N ASN A 34 -21.97 -7.62 -3.89
CA ASN A 34 -20.86 -7.45 -4.85
C ASN A 34 -20.35 -6.01 -4.93
N GLU A 35 -21.23 -5.02 -4.74
CA GLU A 35 -20.86 -3.61 -4.71
C GLU A 35 -19.90 -3.28 -3.56
N LYS A 36 -20.14 -3.81 -2.35
CA LYS A 36 -19.26 -3.59 -1.18
C LYS A 36 -17.89 -4.23 -1.39
N ILE A 37 -17.88 -5.44 -1.96
CA ILE A 37 -16.65 -6.17 -2.31
C ILE A 37 -15.84 -5.39 -3.36
N SER A 38 -16.50 -4.92 -4.41
CA SER A 38 -15.89 -4.12 -5.48
C SER A 38 -15.34 -2.79 -4.95
N ASN A 39 -16.11 -2.08 -4.12
CA ASN A 39 -15.67 -0.84 -3.48
C ASN A 39 -14.42 -1.06 -2.61
N HIS A 40 -14.36 -2.15 -1.85
CA HIS A 40 -13.19 -2.45 -1.03
C HIS A 40 -11.92 -2.64 -1.88
N ALA A 41 -12.02 -3.35 -3.00
CA ALA A 41 -10.92 -3.49 -3.95
C ALA A 41 -10.53 -2.14 -4.58
N TYR A 42 -11.52 -1.32 -4.96
CA TYR A 42 -11.31 0.01 -5.56
C TYR A 42 -10.57 0.96 -4.62
N TYR A 43 -11.01 1.10 -3.37
CA TYR A 43 -10.34 1.95 -2.38
C TYR A 43 -8.94 1.44 -2.05
N THR A 44 -8.76 0.12 -1.92
CA THR A 44 -7.45 -0.47 -1.67
C THR A 44 -6.47 -0.14 -2.77
N PHE A 45 -6.88 -0.21 -4.05
CA PHE A 45 -6.05 0.16 -5.18
C PHE A 45 -5.51 1.59 -5.05
N TRP A 46 -6.39 2.56 -4.75
CA TRP A 46 -5.99 3.95 -4.58
C TRP A 46 -5.07 4.18 -3.37
N TYR A 47 -5.28 3.43 -2.28
CA TYR A 47 -4.44 3.54 -1.09
C TYR A 47 -3.07 2.88 -1.21
N VAL A 48 -2.88 1.95 -2.15
CA VAL A 48 -1.56 1.36 -2.43
C VAL A 48 -0.66 2.34 -3.19
N ILE A 49 -1.19 3.12 -4.13
CA ILE A 49 -0.42 4.09 -4.94
C ILE A 49 0.48 5.02 -4.10
N PRO A 50 0.01 5.71 -3.04
CA PRO A 50 0.85 6.62 -2.26
C PRO A 50 1.91 5.90 -1.42
N THR A 51 1.83 4.58 -1.26
CA THR A 51 2.86 3.78 -0.57
C THR A 51 4.01 3.36 -1.48
N LEU A 52 3.80 3.33 -2.81
CA LEU A 52 4.82 2.92 -3.78
C LEU A 52 6.09 3.80 -3.78
N PRO A 53 6.00 5.15 -3.67
CA PRO A 53 7.19 6.01 -3.60
C PRO A 53 8.14 5.64 -2.45
N MET A 54 7.60 5.11 -1.35
CA MET A 54 8.39 4.67 -0.21
C MET A 54 9.39 3.57 -0.59
N PHE A 55 8.99 2.61 -1.42
CA PHE A 55 9.85 1.49 -1.82
C PHE A 55 11.05 1.93 -2.68
N ILE A 56 10.95 3.09 -3.35
CA ILE A 56 12.05 3.68 -4.12
C ILE A 56 12.94 4.54 -3.20
N PHE A 57 12.32 5.32 -2.31
CA PHE A 57 13.03 6.23 -1.42
C PHE A 57 13.80 5.51 -0.31
N LEU A 58 13.20 4.50 0.30
CA LEU A 58 13.74 3.82 1.49
C LEU A 58 15.11 3.17 1.24
N PRO A 59 15.37 2.43 0.14
CA PRO A 59 16.70 1.85 -0.12
C PRO A 59 17.80 2.91 -0.25
N TRP A 60 17.51 4.02 -0.95
CA TRP A 60 18.44 5.13 -1.11
C TRP A 60 18.71 5.84 0.23
N ALA A 61 17.65 6.07 1.00
CA ALA A 61 17.74 6.72 2.30
C ALA A 61 18.55 5.85 3.28
N ILE A 62 18.31 4.53 3.33
CA ILE A 62 19.04 3.61 4.23
C ILE A 62 20.54 3.68 3.99
N LYS A 63 20.96 3.75 2.72
CA LYS A 63 22.37 3.88 2.32
C LYS A 63 23.00 5.20 2.79
N SER A 64 22.21 6.26 2.90
CA SER A 64 22.70 7.63 3.16
C SER A 64 22.61 8.04 4.64
N PHE A 65 21.53 7.66 5.32
CA PHE A 65 21.18 8.15 6.66
C PHE A 65 21.04 7.05 7.72
N GLY A 66 21.19 5.78 7.34
CA GLY A 66 20.94 4.63 8.21
C GLY A 66 19.45 4.30 8.38
N PHE A 67 19.15 3.17 9.01
CA PHE A 67 17.79 2.60 9.01
C PHE A 67 16.73 3.48 9.70
N TRP A 68 16.97 3.90 10.94
CA TRP A 68 15.99 4.60 11.77
C TRP A 68 15.56 5.96 11.19
N LEU A 69 16.52 6.74 10.71
CA LEU A 69 16.24 8.04 10.10
C LEU A 69 15.48 7.86 8.78
N SER A 70 15.89 6.89 7.97
CA SER A 70 15.27 6.58 6.68
C SER A 70 13.83 6.09 6.82
N PHE A 71 13.55 5.27 7.83
CA PHE A 71 12.20 4.82 8.13
C PHE A 71 11.29 6.00 8.50
N THR A 72 11.78 6.91 9.35
CA THR A 72 11.01 8.10 9.75
C THR A 72 10.69 9.00 8.54
N PHE A 73 11.69 9.28 7.68
CA PHE A 73 11.46 10.05 6.46
C PHE A 73 10.51 9.35 5.49
N SER A 74 10.59 8.02 5.40
CA SER A 74 9.73 7.21 4.55
C SER A 74 8.26 7.25 4.98
N VAL A 75 7.99 7.26 6.28
CA VAL A 75 6.63 7.43 6.83
C VAL A 75 6.09 8.82 6.50
N ILE A 76 6.88 9.88 6.74
CA ILE A 76 6.50 11.26 6.42
C ILE A 76 6.21 11.41 4.91
N LEU A 77 7.07 10.85 4.06
CA LEU A 77 6.89 10.85 2.61
C LEU A 77 5.57 10.17 2.22
N THR A 78 5.27 9.01 2.79
CA THR A 78 4.04 8.26 2.49
C THR A 78 2.79 9.07 2.85
N VAL A 79 2.80 9.72 4.02
CA VAL A 79 1.70 10.59 4.46
C VAL A 79 1.53 11.78 3.51
N LEU A 80 2.63 12.43 3.10
CA LEU A 80 2.59 13.53 2.12
C LEU A 80 2.05 13.07 0.77
N CYS A 81 2.51 11.92 0.26
CA CYS A 81 2.01 11.33 -0.98
C CYS A 81 0.51 11.02 -0.89
N PHE A 82 0.03 10.54 0.26
CA PHE A 82 -1.38 10.28 0.48
C PHE A 82 -2.21 11.56 0.38
N PHE A 83 -1.79 12.64 1.07
CA PHE A 83 -2.47 13.93 0.99
C PHE A 83 -2.47 14.50 -0.44
N LEU A 84 -1.34 14.44 -1.14
CA LEU A 84 -1.23 14.91 -2.52
C LEU A 84 -2.15 14.13 -3.46
N LEU A 85 -2.19 12.79 -3.33
CA LEU A 85 -3.04 11.95 -4.15
C LEU A 85 -4.52 12.19 -3.84
N ALA A 86 -4.89 12.29 -2.57
CA ALA A 86 -6.27 12.59 -2.16
C ALA A 86 -6.74 13.94 -2.72
N LEU A 87 -5.89 14.98 -2.66
CA LEU A 87 -6.18 16.28 -3.26
C LEU A 87 -6.28 16.22 -4.78
N PHE A 88 -5.43 15.42 -5.43
CA PHE A 88 -5.48 15.23 -6.88
C PHE A 88 -6.78 14.53 -7.30
N LEU A 89 -7.14 13.43 -6.63
CA LEU A 89 -8.34 12.65 -6.93
C LEU A 89 -9.64 13.37 -6.63
N LYS A 90 -9.63 14.25 -5.62
CA LYS A 90 -10.75 15.16 -5.36
C LYS A 90 -11.08 16.04 -6.57
N LYS A 91 -10.09 16.42 -7.40
CA LYS A 91 -10.34 17.18 -8.65
C LYS A 91 -11.08 16.35 -9.71
N PHE A 92 -11.04 15.03 -9.62
CA PHE A 92 -11.70 14.09 -10.52
C PHE A 92 -13.01 13.52 -9.95
N ASN A 93 -13.57 14.12 -8.88
CA ASN A 93 -14.75 13.63 -8.15
C ASN A 93 -14.57 12.23 -7.49
N ILE A 94 -13.34 11.75 -7.32
CA ILE A 94 -13.07 10.51 -6.57
C ILE A 94 -12.80 10.92 -5.12
N HIS A 95 -13.80 10.68 -4.25
CA HIS A 95 -13.72 10.97 -2.82
C HIS A 95 -13.11 9.77 -2.08
N LEU A 96 -11.83 9.89 -1.73
CA LEU A 96 -11.15 8.96 -0.83
C LEU A 96 -11.32 9.35 0.65
N ILE A 97 -11.67 10.61 0.93
CA ILE A 97 -11.87 11.21 2.26
C ILE A 97 -13.18 11.99 2.24
#